data_AF-A0A496VD51-F1
#
_entry.id   AF-A0A496VD51-F1
#
_cell.length_a   1.000
_cell.length_b   1.000
_cell.length_c   1.000
_cell.angle_alpha   90.00
_cell.angle_beta   90.00
_cell.angle_gamma   90.00
#
_symmetry.space_group_name_H-M   'P 1'
#
loop_
_entity.id
_entity.type
_entity.pdbx_description
1 polymer ?
#
loop_
_entity_poly.entity_id
_entity_poly.type
_entity_poly.pdbx_seq_one_letter_code
_entity_poly.pdbx_strand_id
1 'polypeptide(L)'
;MEKQTNTICYCRVSSPKQRDDLARQVEFMRARYPEAEIVKNIVRYLNYKRKGLKSLLGRAMRGDKLEVVVAHKDRLARFGFELIEWVIQQNAGKIVVLKQTNLSPEQELTNDLLSILHVFK
;
A
#
# COMPACT_ATOMS: atom_id res chain seq x y z
N MET A 1 15.91 19.67 -14.57
CA MET A 1 16.49 18.95 -13.42
C MET A 1 15.58 17.76 -13.12
N GLU A 2 16.09 16.53 -13.17
CA GLU A 2 15.30 15.37 -12.76
C GLU A 2 15.03 15.43 -11.25
N LYS A 3 13.77 15.31 -10.85
CA LYS A 3 13.41 15.22 -9.43
C LYS A 3 13.93 13.90 -8.86
N GLN A 4 14.58 13.97 -7.70
CA GLN A 4 14.97 12.81 -6.91
C GLN A 4 13.74 11.94 -6.63
N THR A 5 13.86 10.64 -6.87
CA THR A 5 12.78 9.68 -6.62
C THR A 5 12.84 9.21 -5.18
N ASN A 6 11.74 9.35 -4.46
CA ASN A 6 11.60 8.88 -3.09
C ASN A 6 10.96 7.49 -3.09
N THR A 7 11.74 6.47 -2.78
CA THR A 7 11.23 5.09 -2.68
C THR A 7 10.62 4.85 -1.29
N ILE A 8 9.38 4.38 -1.27
CA ILE A 8 8.62 4.11 -0.06
C ILE A 8 8.12 2.66 -0.11
N CYS A 9 8.54 1.83 0.84
CA CYS A 9 7.97 0.52 1.04
C CYS A 9 6.76 0.62 1.97
N TYR A 10 5.58 0.25 1.47
CA TYR A 10 4.32 0.35 2.18
C TYR A 10 3.85 -1.03 2.68
N CYS A 11 3.90 -1.22 3.99
CA CYS A 11 3.51 -2.45 4.68
C CYS A 11 2.22 -2.25 5.48
N ARG A 12 1.32 -3.25 5.45
CA ARG A 12 0.05 -3.16 6.19
C ARG A 12 -0.52 -4.52 6.56
N VAL A 13 -1.06 -4.59 7.77
CA VAL A 13 -1.93 -5.67 8.21
C VAL A 13 -3.24 -5.11 8.77
N SER A 14 -4.27 -5.96 8.89
CA SER A 14 -5.63 -5.51 9.22
C SER A 14 -5.91 -5.50 10.73
N SER A 15 -5.16 -6.28 11.50
CA SER A 15 -5.37 -6.48 12.94
C SER A 15 -4.05 -6.52 13.72
N PRO A 16 -4.02 -6.07 14.98
CA PRO A 16 -2.85 -6.22 15.86
C PRO A 16 -2.39 -7.67 16.02
N LYS A 17 -3.30 -8.65 15.87
CA LYS A 17 -2.98 -10.09 15.89
C LYS A 17 -2.02 -10.51 14.77
N GLN A 18 -1.88 -9.70 13.73
CA GLN A 18 -1.01 -9.94 12.58
C GLN A 18 0.32 -9.15 12.68
N ARG A 19 0.71 -8.72 13.88
CA ARG A 19 1.92 -7.90 14.08
C ARG A 19 3.20 -8.60 13.62
N ASP A 20 3.30 -9.91 13.83
CA ASP A 20 4.46 -10.70 13.40
C ASP A 20 4.52 -10.79 11.87
N ASP A 21 3.37 -10.88 11.21
CA ASP A 21 3.30 -10.79 9.76
C ASP A 21 3.75 -9.42 9.24
N LEU A 22 3.34 -8.34 9.91
CA LEU A 22 3.82 -7.00 9.57
C LEU A 22 5.34 -6.88 9.74
N ALA A 23 5.91 -7.48 10.78
CA ALA A 23 7.35 -7.48 11.01
C ALA A 23 8.09 -8.20 9.88
N ARG A 24 7.62 -9.39 9.46
CA ARG A 24 8.17 -10.13 8.31
C ARG A 24 8.06 -9.35 7.00
N GLN A 25 6.94 -8.66 6.76
CA GLN A 25 6.79 -7.78 5.60
C GLN A 25 7.83 -6.66 5.60
N VAL A 26 8.07 -6.02 6.75
CA VAL A 26 9.07 -4.93 6.87
C VAL A 26 10.49 -5.45 6.65
N GLU A 27 10.83 -6.60 7.22
CA GLU A 27 12.14 -7.24 7.04
C GLU A 27 12.39 -7.60 5.57
N PHE A 28 11.41 -8.22 4.93
CA PHE A 28 11.45 -8.53 3.49
C PHE A 28 11.67 -7.27 2.64
N MET A 29 10.99 -6.17 2.96
CA MET A 29 11.17 -4.90 2.26
C MET A 29 12.56 -4.32 2.45
N ARG A 30 13.06 -4.28 3.69
CA ARG A 30 14.41 -3.76 4.00
C ARG A 30 15.52 -4.54 3.31
N ALA A 31 15.39 -5.86 3.20
CA ALA A 31 16.38 -6.68 2.51
C ALA A 31 16.50 -6.35 1.02
N ARG A 32 15.40 -5.90 0.38
CA ARG A 32 15.36 -5.61 -1.06
C ARG A 32 15.50 -4.12 -1.39
N TYR A 33 15.11 -3.26 -0.45
CA TYR A 33 15.11 -1.80 -0.56
C TYR A 33 15.72 -1.18 0.71
N PRO A 34 17.04 -1.30 0.92
CA PRO A 34 17.70 -0.90 2.18
C PRO A 34 17.58 0.60 2.46
N GLU A 35 17.62 1.43 1.43
CA GLU A 35 17.55 2.90 1.53
C GLU A 35 16.11 3.47 1.47
N ALA A 36 15.10 2.61 1.32
CA ALA A 36 13.72 3.06 1.19
C ALA A 36 13.09 3.39 2.54
N GLU A 37 12.22 4.40 2.53
CA GLU A 37 11.39 4.72 3.68
C GLU A 37 10.38 3.59 3.93
N ILE A 38 10.30 3.08 5.17
CA ILE A 38 9.30 2.09 5.55
C ILE A 38 8.07 2.77 6.16
N VAL A 39 6.93 2.69 5.48
CA VAL A 39 5.62 3.07 6.02
C VAL A 39 4.87 1.82 6.44
N LYS A 40 4.53 1.69 7.73
CA LYS A 40 3.80 0.52 8.26
C LYS A 40 2.54 0.89 9.03
N ASN A 41 1.43 0.20 8.78
CA ASN A 41 0.17 0.43 9.49
C ASN A 41 -0.53 -0.88 9.90
N ILE A 42 -1.16 -0.86 11.08
CA ILE A 42 -2.10 -1.89 11.52
C ILE A 42 -3.50 -1.29 11.46
N VAL A 43 -4.21 -1.53 10.36
CA VAL A 43 -5.50 -0.91 10.07
C VAL A 43 -6.27 -1.67 8.99
N ARG A 44 -7.61 -1.67 9.10
CA ARG A 44 -8.51 -2.28 8.11
C ARG A 44 -8.34 -1.66 6.70
N TYR A 45 -8.64 -2.47 5.69
CA TYR A 45 -8.43 -2.16 4.27
C TYR A 45 -9.02 -0.82 3.83
N LEU A 46 -10.26 -0.54 4.23
CA LEU A 46 -11.07 0.61 3.80
C LEU A 46 -10.86 1.90 4.61
N ASN A 47 -9.86 1.94 5.51
CA ASN A 47 -9.52 3.18 6.20
C ASN A 47 -8.56 4.04 5.37
N TYR A 48 -9.12 4.91 4.53
CA TYR A 48 -8.35 5.92 3.78
C TYR A 48 -7.85 7.09 4.63
N LYS A 49 -8.30 7.19 5.89
CA LYS A 49 -7.83 8.21 6.83
C LYS A 49 -6.49 7.83 7.50
N ARG A 50 -5.94 6.65 7.22
CA ARG A 50 -4.69 6.16 7.82
C ARG A 50 -3.52 7.09 7.53
N LYS A 51 -2.72 7.36 8.58
CA LYS A 51 -1.61 8.35 8.55
C LYS A 51 -0.60 8.06 7.43
N GLY A 52 -0.25 6.78 7.21
CA GLY A 52 0.70 6.39 6.16
C GLY A 52 0.21 6.77 4.76
N LEU A 53 -1.02 6.39 4.41
CA LEU A 53 -1.62 6.73 3.11
C LEU A 53 -1.81 8.25 2.95
N LYS A 54 -2.30 8.95 3.98
CA LYS A 54 -2.45 10.42 3.93
C LYS A 54 -1.12 11.13 3.68
N SER A 55 -0.05 10.69 4.36
CA SER A 55 1.29 11.25 4.16
C SER A 55 1.78 11.03 2.71
N LEU A 56 1.63 9.81 2.20
CA LEU A 56 2.00 9.42 0.85
C LEU A 56 1.26 10.24 -0.21
N LEU A 57 -0.07 10.35 -0.10
CA LEU A 57 -0.87 11.16 -1.02
C LEU A 57 -0.55 12.65 -0.90
N GLY A 58 -0.36 13.16 0.32
CA GLY A 58 0.03 14.56 0.52
C GLY A 58 1.38 14.91 -0.10
N ARG A 59 2.35 13.99 -0.07
CA ARG A 59 3.64 14.13 -0.76
C ARG A 59 3.48 14.12 -2.27
N ALA A 60 2.70 13.17 -2.80
CA ALA A 60 2.37 13.13 -4.21
C ALA A 60 1.74 14.46 -4.66
N MET A 61 0.74 14.97 -3.94
CA MET A 61 0.07 16.23 -4.28
C MET A 61 0.97 17.47 -4.19
N ARG A 62 2.06 17.44 -3.40
CA ARG A 62 3.07 18.51 -3.35
C ARG A 62 4.11 18.43 -4.46
N GLY A 63 4.05 17.40 -5.30
CA GLY A 63 4.94 17.25 -6.44
C GLY A 63 6.13 16.32 -6.23
N ASP A 64 6.16 15.54 -5.14
CA ASP A 64 7.21 14.54 -4.94
C ASP A 64 7.09 13.42 -5.98
N LYS A 65 8.21 13.01 -6.57
CA LYS A 65 8.27 11.81 -7.41
C LYS A 65 8.41 10.59 -6.51
N LEU A 66 7.34 9.81 -6.38
CA LEU A 66 7.28 8.67 -5.46
C LEU A 66 7.37 7.32 -6.20
N GLU A 67 8.24 6.44 -5.73
CA GLU A 67 8.19 5.01 -6.07
C GLU A 67 7.62 4.25 -4.87
N VAL A 68 6.38 3.80 -4.98
CA VAL A 68 5.68 3.13 -3.88
C VAL A 68 5.74 1.62 -4.07
N VAL A 69 6.47 0.93 -3.21
CA VAL A 69 6.63 -0.53 -3.28
C VAL A 69 5.70 -1.20 -2.28
N VAL A 70 4.89 -2.14 -2.77
CA VAL A 70 3.95 -2.92 -1.95
C VAL A 70 4.13 -4.41 -2.21
N ALA A 71 3.94 -5.23 -1.16
CA ALA A 71 4.05 -6.68 -1.33
C ALA A 71 2.91 -7.21 -2.22
N HIS A 72 1.69 -6.74 -1.98
CA HIS A 72 0.47 -7.08 -2.72
C HIS A 72 -0.38 -5.81 -2.89
N LYS A 73 -1.23 -5.74 -3.92
CA LYS A 73 -2.12 -4.58 -4.18
C LYS A 73 -2.96 -4.20 -2.96
N ASP A 74 -3.51 -5.19 -2.26
CA ASP A 74 -4.36 -5.03 -1.08
C ASP A 74 -3.66 -4.42 0.16
N ARG A 75 -2.32 -4.37 0.17
CA ARG A 75 -1.56 -3.67 1.22
C ARG A 75 -1.75 -2.18 1.10
N LEU A 76 -1.75 -1.67 -0.13
CA LEU A 76 -1.97 -0.26 -0.40
C LEU A 76 -3.45 0.09 -0.42
N ALA A 77 -4.27 -0.63 -1.18
CA ALA A 77 -5.71 -0.44 -1.20
C ALA A 77 -6.40 -1.62 -1.88
N ARG A 78 -7.54 -2.04 -1.34
CA ARG A 78 -8.39 -3.08 -1.94
C ARG A 78 -9.30 -2.49 -3.01
N PHE A 79 -9.92 -1.35 -2.68
CA PHE A 79 -10.68 -0.52 -3.61
C PHE A 79 -9.91 0.77 -3.88
N GLY A 80 -10.13 1.42 -5.02
CA GLY A 80 -9.48 2.70 -5.34
C GLY A 80 -7.95 2.62 -5.49
N PHE A 81 -7.39 1.43 -5.75
CA PHE A 81 -5.97 1.27 -6.05
C PHE A 81 -5.59 2.10 -7.28
N GLU A 82 -6.36 1.99 -8.37
CA GLU A 82 -6.14 2.72 -9.63
C GLU A 82 -6.23 4.24 -9.44
N LEU A 83 -7.14 4.70 -8.55
CA LEU A 83 -7.21 6.12 -8.20
C LEU A 83 -5.93 6.59 -7.49
N ILE A 84 -5.41 5.81 -6.54
CA ILE A 84 -4.16 6.12 -5.85
C ILE A 84 -2.98 6.09 -6.83
N GLU A 85 -2.96 5.09 -7.73
CA GLU A 85 -1.96 4.98 -8.79
C GLU A 85 -1.96 6.20 -9.69
N TRP A 86 -3.13 6.61 -10.18
CA TRP A 86 -3.29 7.80 -10.99
C TRP A 86 -2.77 9.06 -10.28
N VAL A 87 -3.07 9.24 -8.99
CA VAL A 87 -2.53 10.38 -8.20
C VAL A 87 -1.00 10.36 -8.13
N ILE A 88 -0.40 9.18 -7.93
CA ILE A 88 1.06 9.03 -7.84
C ILE A 88 1.73 9.30 -9.20
N GLN A 89 1.09 8.89 -10.29
CA GLN A 89 1.58 9.10 -11.65
C GLN A 89 1.58 10.58 -12.08
N GLN A 90 0.78 11.45 -11.44
CA GLN A 90 0.75 12.89 -11.74
C GLN A 90 2.11 13.57 -11.61
N ASN A 91 3.02 12.97 -10.81
CA ASN A 91 4.38 13.49 -10.60
C ASN A 91 5.46 12.50 -11.07
N ALA A 92 5.17 11.74 -12.13
CA ALA A 92 6.04 10.69 -12.69
C ALA A 92 6.44 9.61 -11.67
N GLY A 93 5.62 9.44 -10.63
CA GLY A 93 5.74 8.35 -9.68
C GLY A 93 5.16 7.05 -10.23
N LYS A 94 5.40 5.95 -9.53
CA LYS A 94 4.86 4.64 -9.88
C LYS A 94 4.61 3.78 -8.65
N ILE A 95 3.77 2.78 -8.79
CA ILE A 95 3.52 1.76 -7.77
C ILE A 95 4.09 0.43 -8.25
N VAL A 96 4.96 -0.18 -7.45
CA VAL A 96 5.59 -1.48 -7.72
C VAL A 96 4.94 -2.52 -6.82
N VAL A 97 4.31 -3.52 -7.43
CA VAL A 97 3.69 -4.65 -6.70
C VAL A 97 4.60 -5.87 -6.82
N LEU A 98 5.16 -6.34 -5.70
CA LEU A 98 6.17 -7.40 -5.70
C LEU A 98 5.58 -8.81 -5.91
N LYS A 99 4.37 -9.05 -5.43
CA LYS A 99 3.65 -10.32 -5.61
C LYS A 99 2.29 -10.04 -6.21
N GLN A 100 2.01 -10.67 -7.35
CA GLN A 100 0.66 -10.79 -7.84
C GLN A 100 -0.06 -11.87 -7.03
N THR A 101 -1.25 -11.55 -6.53
CA THR A 101 -2.11 -12.53 -5.87
C THR A 101 -2.79 -13.35 -6.96
N ASN A 102 -2.55 -14.66 -6.99
CA ASN A 102 -3.25 -15.59 -7.89
C ASN A 102 -4.42 -16.21 -7.12
N LEU A 103 -5.42 -15.40 -6.77
CA LEU A 103 -6.68 -15.90 -6.21
C LEU A 103 -7.64 -16.20 -7.37
N SER A 104 -8.56 -17.16 -7.19
CA SER A 104 -9.65 -17.33 -8.16
C SER A 104 -10.60 -16.11 -8.10
N PRO A 105 -11.31 -15.79 -9.19
CA PRO A 105 -12.28 -14.69 -9.20
C PRO A 105 -13.31 -14.78 -8.06
N GLU A 106 -13.76 -15.98 -7.71
CA GLU A 106 -14.72 -16.22 -6.62
C GLU A 106 -14.10 -15.92 -5.24
N GLN A 107 -12.83 -16.28 -5.05
CA GLN A 107 -12.11 -15.97 -3.81
C GLN A 107 -11.87 -14.47 -3.67
N GLU A 108 -11.55 -13.77 -4.75
CA GLU A 108 -11.43 -12.30 -4.76
C GLU A 108 -12.75 -11.65 -4.38
N LEU A 109 -13.86 -12.03 -5.04
CA LEU A 109 -15.20 -11.51 -4.77
C LEU A 109 -15.66 -11.77 -3.33
N THR A 110 -15.43 -12.98 -2.82
CA THR A 110 -15.77 -13.33 -1.43
C THR A 110 -15.02 -12.44 -0.45
N ASN A 111 -13.73 -12.27 -0.67
CA ASN A 111 -12.88 -11.44 0.19
C ASN A 111 -13.24 -9.94 0.08
N ASP A 112 -13.66 -9.46 -1.09
CA ASP A 112 -14.16 -8.10 -1.34
C ASP A 112 -15.44 -7.86 -0.54
N LEU A 113 -16.42 -8.76 -0.64
CA LEU A 113 -17.68 -8.68 0.07
C LEU A 113 -17.47 -8.68 1.59
N LEU A 114 -16.65 -9.60 2.10
CA LEU A 114 -16.29 -9.62 3.53
C LEU A 114 -15.62 -8.31 3.98
N SER A 115 -14.81 -7.70 3.12
CA SER A 115 -14.16 -6.41 3.43
C SER A 115 -15.17 -5.28 3.54
N ILE A 116 -16.19 -5.25 2.66
CA ILE A 116 -17.29 -4.29 2.69
C ILE A 116 -18.15 -4.51 3.94
N LEU A 117 -18.57 -5.75 4.20
CA LEU A 117 -19.39 -6.09 5.37
C LEU A 117 -18.71 -5.70 6.68
N HIS A 118 -17.39 -5.86 6.78
CA HIS A 118 -16.63 -5.43 7.94
C HIS A 118 -16.54 -3.91 8.14
N VAL A 119 -16.90 -3.09 7.15
CA VAL A 119 -16.98 -1.64 7.30
C VAL A 119 -18.33 -1.18 7.80
N PHE A 120 -19.40 -1.84 7.37
CA PHE A 120 -20.78 -1.50 7.75
C PHE A 120 -21.28 -2.24 9.00
N LYS A 121 -20.44 -3.07 9.62
CA LYS A 121 -20.66 -3.69 10.92
C LYS A 121 -20.16 -2.83 12.07
#